data_AF-A0A328TUL7-F1
#
_entry.id   AF-A0A328TUL7-F1
#
_cell.length_a   1.000
_cell.length_b   1.000
_cell.length_c   1.000
_cell.angle_alpha   90.00
_cell.angle_beta   90.00
_cell.angle_gamma   90.00
#
_symmetry.space_group_name_H-M   'P 1'
#
loop_
_entity.id
_entity.type
_entity.pdbx_description
1 polymer ?
#
loop_
_entity_poly.entity_id
_entity_poly.type
_entity_poly.pdbx_seq_one_letter_code
_entity_poly.pdbx_strand_id
1 'polypeptide(L)' 'MVASTTPNELLSIIENTISMEVRIADADVKNVIQTMEGYGFKSKNSWASVQLPGHTVVEFWKKEFLKG' A
#
# COMPACT_ATOMS: atom_id res chain seq x y z
N MET A 1 22.68 4.71 -16.22
CA MET A 1 22.68 4.95 -14.76
C MET A 1 21.28 4.64 -14.26
N VAL A 2 21.13 3.72 -13.33
CA VAL A 2 19.86 3.54 -12.61
C VAL A 2 19.90 4.55 -11.47
N ALA A 3 18.97 5.50 -11.43
CA ALA A 3 18.90 6.46 -10.35
C ALA A 3 18.63 5.68 -9.05
N SER A 4 19.59 5.71 -8.13
CA SER A 4 19.43 5.12 -6.81
C SER A 4 18.53 6.03 -5.98
N THR A 5 17.25 5.70 -5.91
CA THR A 5 16.30 6.41 -5.06
C THR A 5 16.74 6.28 -3.62
N THR A 6 17.01 7.41 -2.97
CA THR A 6 17.41 7.42 -1.56
C THR A 6 16.23 7.04 -0.67
N PRO A 7 16.47 6.50 0.53
CA PRO A 7 15.38 6.18 1.47
C PRO A 7 14.44 7.37 1.75
N ASN A 8 14.96 8.59 1.73
CA ASN A 8 14.17 9.81 1.95
C ASN A 8 13.26 10.15 0.77
N GLU A 9 13.71 9.91 -0.46
CA GLU A 9 12.89 10.10 -1.66
C GLU A 9 11.77 9.06 -1.73
N LEU A 10 12.04 7.81 -1.35
CA LEU A 10 11.01 6.78 -1.23
C LEU A 10 9.97 7.14 -0.16
N LEU A 11 10.42 7.65 0.99
CA LEU A 11 9.52 8.14 2.03
C LEU A 11 8.65 9.29 1.52
N SER A 12 9.25 10.25 0.80
CA SER A 12 8.53 11.38 0.22
C SER A 12 7.50 10.93 -0.82
N ILE A 13 7.82 9.94 -1.66
CA ILE A 13 6.85 9.35 -2.60
C ILE A 13 5.68 8.74 -1.83
N ILE A 14 5.94 7.94 -0.80
CA ILE A 14 4.90 7.32 0.04
C ILE A 14 4.02 8.40 0.70
N GLU A 15 4.64 9.46 1.24
CA GLU A 15 3.94 10.57 1.89
C GLU A 15 3.09 11.41 0.94
N ASN A 16 3.43 11.47 -0.35
CA ASN A 16 2.68 12.25 -1.34
C ASN A 16 1.71 11.39 -2.17
N THR A 17 1.77 10.07 -2.05
CA THR A 17 0.92 9.17 -2.82
C THR A 17 -0.50 9.11 -2.25
N ILE A 18 -1.50 9.34 -3.10
CA ILE A 18 -2.93 9.31 -2.72
C ILE A 18 -3.43 7.86 -2.58
N SER A 19 -2.97 6.97 -3.46
CA SER A 19 -3.33 5.54 -3.45
C SER A 19 -2.20 4.65 -3.95
N MET A 20 -2.16 3.42 -3.45
CA MET A 20 -1.16 2.41 -3.80
C MET A 20 -1.81 1.05 -3.99
N GLU A 21 -1.37 0.30 -4.99
CA GLU A 21 -1.70 -1.12 -5.15
C GLU A 21 -0.45 -1.95 -4.84
N VAL A 22 -0.58 -2.94 -3.96
CA VAL A 22 0.54 -3.80 -3.56
C VAL A 22 0.12 -5.26 -3.62
N ARG A 23 0.96 -6.09 -4.25
CA ARG A 23 0.87 -7.55 -4.18
C ARG A 23 1.65 -8.04 -2.97
N ILE A 24 1.00 -8.76 -2.08
CA ILE A 24 1.52 -9.18 -0.78
C ILE A 24 1.42 -10.70 -0.69
N ALA A 25 2.43 -11.38 -0.15
CA ALA A 25 2.31 -12.81 0.14
C ALA A 25 1.23 -13.05 1.20
N ASP A 26 0.41 -14.08 1.04
CA ASP A 26 -0.77 -14.28 1.90
C ASP A 26 -0.44 -14.34 3.40
N ALA A 27 0.73 -14.89 3.74
CA ALA A 27 1.23 -14.95 5.12
C ALA A 27 1.52 -13.57 5.74
N ASP A 28 1.83 -12.56 4.92
CA ASP A 28 2.28 -11.24 5.35
C ASP A 28 1.18 -10.17 5.30
N VAL A 29 0.02 -10.48 4.71
CA VAL A 29 -1.08 -9.54 4.47
C VAL A 29 -1.44 -8.75 5.73
N LYS A 30 -1.59 -9.43 6.86
CA LYS A 30 -1.96 -8.80 8.13
C LYS A 30 -0.92 -7.75 8.57
N ASN A 31 0.36 -8.11 8.50
CA ASN A 31 1.45 -7.22 8.92
C ASN A 31 1.59 -5.99 8.01
N VAL A 32 1.46 -6.21 6.69
CA VAL A 32 1.51 -5.12 5.71
C VAL A 32 0.33 -4.16 5.87
N ILE A 33 -0.89 -4.67 6.09
CA ILE A 33 -2.06 -3.83 6.36
C ILE A 33 -1.82 -2.93 7.59
N GLN A 34 -1.34 -3.51 8.70
CA GLN A 34 -1.06 -2.73 9.92
C GLN A 34 0.00 -1.65 9.68
N THR A 35 1.04 -1.97 8.90
CA THR A 35 2.10 -1.02 8.55
C THR A 35 1.55 0.14 7.72
N MET A 36 0.77 -0.16 6.67
CA MET A 36 0.17 0.86 5.80
C MET A 36 -0.84 1.75 6.54
N GLU A 37 -1.61 1.18 7.46
CA GLU A 37 -2.47 1.93 8.39
C GLU A 37 -1.68 2.88 9.29
N GLY A 38 -0.50 2.46 9.77
CA GLY A 38 0.44 3.30 10.51
C GLY A 38 0.93 4.51 9.70
N TYR A 39 1.04 4.37 8.38
CA TYR A 39 1.36 5.47 7.45
C TYR A 39 0.13 6.30 7.02
N GLY A 40 -1.04 6.06 7.62
CA GLY A 40 -2.25 6.83 7.32
C GLY A 40 -3.00 6.38 6.07
N PHE A 41 -2.59 5.27 5.45
CA PHE A 41 -3.35 4.64 4.39
C PHE A 41 -4.44 3.73 4.98
N LYS A 42 -5.68 3.89 4.53
CA LYS A 42 -6.81 3.02 4.84
C LYS A 42 -7.08 2.11 3.64
N SER A 43 -7.36 0.84 3.89
CA SER A 43 -7.70 -0.13 2.85
C SER A 43 -9.09 0.15 2.25
N LYS A 44 -9.24 -0.03 0.94
CA LYS A 44 -10.55 -0.02 0.25
C LYS A 44 -10.90 -1.45 -0.17
N ASN A 45 -12.20 -1.70 -0.33
CA ASN A 45 -12.82 -2.99 -0.68
C ASN A 45 -12.43 -3.50 -2.09
N SER A 46 -11.16 -3.79 -2.32
CA SER A 46 -10.76 -4.70 -3.39
C SER A 46 -9.93 -5.84 -2.83
N TRP A 47 -10.59 -6.70 -2.06
CA TRP A 47 -10.19 -8.10 -1.90
C TRP A 47 -10.51 -8.91 -3.16
N ALA A 48 -11.25 -8.30 -4.09
CA ALA A 48 -12.04 -8.97 -5.12
C ALA A 48 -11.47 -8.89 -6.54
N SER A 49 -10.46 -8.05 -6.81
CA SER A 49 -9.96 -7.96 -8.20
C SER A 49 -8.93 -9.04 -8.54
N VAL A 50 -8.05 -9.48 -7.62
CA VAL A 50 -7.07 -10.54 -7.92
C VAL A 50 -6.57 -11.27 -6.66
N GLN A 51 -7.14 -12.43 -6.34
CA GLN A 51 -6.45 -13.45 -5.53
C GLN A 51 -5.57 -14.26 -6.47
N LEU A 52 -4.25 -14.16 -6.29
CA LEU A 52 -3.29 -14.98 -7.00
C LEU A 52 -2.83 -16.12 -6.08
N PRO A 53 -2.37 -17.26 -6.61
CA PRO A 53 -1.82 -18.31 -5.78
C PRO A 53 -0.69 -17.78 -4.88
N GLY A 54 -0.89 -17.84 -3.57
CA GLY A 54 0.08 -17.39 -2.56
C GLY A 54 0.19 -15.87 -2.39
N HIS A 55 -0.62 -15.08 -3.10
CA HIS A 55 -0.57 -13.63 -3.03
C HIS A 55 -1.94 -12.97 -3.06
N THR A 56 -2.08 -11.94 -2.23
CA THR A 56 -3.23 -11.04 -2.21
C THR A 56 -2.82 -9.67 -2.75
N VAL A 57 -3.60 -9.13 -3.68
CA VAL A 57 -3.46 -7.74 -4.13
C VAL A 57 -4.36 -6.85 -3.29
N VAL A 58 -3.80 -5.79 -2.70
CA VAL A 58 -4.52 -4.86 -1.83
C VAL A 58 -4.31 -3.42 -2.33
N GLU A 59 -5.42 -2.68 -2.40
CA GLU A 59 -5.42 -1.25 -2.71
C GLU A 59 -5.57 -0.41 -1.43
N PHE A 60 -4.62 0.50 -1.23
CA PHE A 60 -4.50 1.41 -0.10
C PHE A 60 -4.79 2.84 -0.54
N TRP A 61 -5.48 3.61 0.31
CA TRP A 61 -5.83 5.01 0.05
C TRP A 61 -5.53 5.86 1.27
N LYS A 62 -4.99 7.06 1.10
CA LYS A 62 -4.80 7.97 2.23
C LYS A 62 -6.12 8.35 2.90
N LYS A 63 -6.20 8.13 4.21
CA LYS A 63 -7.42 8.30 5.03
C LYS A 63 -8.03 9.70 4.93
N GLU A 64 -7.21 10.73 4.76
CA GLU A 64 -7.64 12.13 4.60
C GLU A 64 -8.52 12.36 3.37
N PHE A 65 -8.42 11.52 2.33
CA PHE A 65 -9.25 11.60 1.12
C PHE A 65 -10.55 10.79 1.19
N LEU A 66 -10.69 9.91 2.19
CA LEU A 66 -11.91 9.11 2.38
C LEU A 66 -12.94 9.80 3.29
N LYS A 67 -12.54 10.90 3.95
CA LYS A 67 -13.41 11.75 4.75
C LYS A 67 -13.90 12.91 3.88
N GLY A 68 -14.86 12.63 2.99
CA GLY A 68 -15.70 13.66 2.38
C GLY A 68 -16.69 14.22 3.39
#